data_AF-A0A7K2YWG9-F1
#
_entry.id   AF-A0A7K2YWG9-F1
#
_cell.length_a   1.000
_cell.length_b   1.000
_cell.length_c   1.000
_cell.angle_alpha   90.00
_cell.angle_beta   90.00
_cell.angle_gamma   90.00
#
_symmetry.space_group_name_H-M   'P 1'
#
loop_
_entity.id
_entity.type
_entity.pdbx_description
1 polymer ?
#
loop_
_entity_poly.entity_id
_entity_poly.type
_entity_poly.pdbx_seq_one_letter_code
_entity_poly.pdbx_strand_id
1 'polypeptide(L)'
;MTELRRLLSAGDTRESLRRIDLLSDEHTDRFRRSVGQSWVHLYEGEFVAAVEVVEGWLDAAPPTDPFWTQMLNYRADCTAMGLVAGHMHPSVALPILHAEARSELIECTPDSPIAFALDVCEGRIPQALARARRRRRLSFHNPVVAAKAQTRIAVCLALSGDLPGAEEALDLATRLSPGLIAIPMARSCLATVATGSSAPPAADPTGP
;
A
#
# COMPACT_ATOMS: atom_id res chain seq x y z
N MET A 1 2.12 3.55 18.34
CA MET A 1 2.15 2.81 17.05
C MET A 1 2.22 1.30 17.21
N THR A 2 3.07 0.73 18.06
CA THR A 2 3.13 -0.74 18.27
C THR A 2 1.79 -1.32 18.72
N GLU A 3 1.12 -0.67 19.67
CA GLU A 3 -0.18 -1.10 20.17
C GLU A 3 -1.28 -1.03 19.10
N LEU A 4 -1.28 0.03 18.29
CA LEU A 4 -2.22 0.16 17.16
C LEU A 4 -2.07 -1.00 16.17
N ARG A 5 -0.83 -1.39 15.84
CA ARG A 5 -0.59 -2.57 14.98
C ARG A 5 -1.13 -3.85 15.59
N ARG A 6 -0.97 -4.03 16.91
CA ARG A 6 -1.51 -5.19 17.63
C ARG A 6 -3.03 -5.26 17.55
N LEU A 7 -3.71 -4.13 17.81
CA LEU A 7 -5.17 -4.03 17.76
C LEU A 7 -5.71 -4.29 16.35
N LEU A 8 -5.13 -3.65 15.35
CA LEU A 8 -5.51 -3.87 13.95
C LEU A 8 -5.25 -5.31 13.49
N SER A 9 -4.16 -5.94 13.94
CA SER A 9 -3.90 -7.36 13.67
C SER A 9 -4.93 -8.30 14.29
N ALA A 10 -5.56 -7.87 15.39
CA ALA A 10 -6.66 -8.57 16.03
C ALA A 10 -8.03 -8.24 15.40
N GLY A 11 -8.07 -7.36 14.39
CA GLY A 11 -9.32 -6.88 13.77
C GLY A 11 -10.11 -5.89 14.63
N ASP A 12 -9.52 -5.34 15.69
CA ASP A 12 -10.21 -4.41 16.59
C ASP A 12 -10.08 -2.95 16.10
N THR A 13 -10.76 -2.64 15.00
CA THR A 13 -10.73 -1.30 14.38
C THR A 13 -11.37 -0.24 15.28
N ARG A 14 -12.38 -0.63 16.07
CA ARG A 14 -13.05 0.27 17.03
C ARG A 14 -12.13 0.73 18.16
N GLU A 15 -11.43 -0.19 18.83
CA GLU A 15 -10.46 0.19 19.86
C GLU A 15 -9.27 0.93 19.23
N SER A 16 -8.88 0.57 18.01
CA SER A 16 -7.84 1.28 17.26
C SER A 16 -8.19 2.76 17.07
N LEU A 17 -9.41 3.07 16.61
CA LEU A 17 -9.91 4.44 16.50
C LEU A 17 -9.96 5.16 17.84
N ARG A 18 -10.49 4.52 18.89
CA ARG A 18 -10.49 5.10 20.25
C ARG A 18 -9.09 5.50 20.69
N ARG A 19 -8.07 4.68 20.42
CA ARG A 19 -6.67 4.97 20.78
C ARG A 19 -6.08 6.11 19.95
N ILE A 20 -6.47 6.22 18.69
CA ILE A 20 -6.06 7.32 17.82
C ILE A 20 -6.67 8.65 18.30
N ASP A 21 -7.93 8.64 18.73
CA ASP A 21 -8.62 9.83 19.24
C ASP A 21 -8.03 10.36 20.56
N LEU A 22 -7.31 9.52 21.30
CA LEU A 22 -6.60 9.91 22.52
C LEU A 22 -5.24 10.60 22.25
N LEU A 23 -4.78 10.64 21.00
CA LEU A 23 -3.56 11.36 20.64
C LEU A 23 -3.76 12.86 20.79
N SER A 24 -2.74 13.57 21.26
CA SER A 24 -2.81 15.02 21.46
C SER A 24 -2.86 15.79 20.13
N ASP A 25 -3.15 17.09 20.20
CA ASP A 25 -3.07 17.98 19.04
C ASP A 25 -1.65 18.49 18.77
N GLU A 26 -0.64 17.97 19.49
CA GLU A 26 0.75 18.23 19.17
C GLU A 26 1.08 17.77 17.74
N HIS A 27 2.00 18.48 17.10
CA HIS A 27 2.30 18.30 15.68
C HIS A 27 2.59 16.84 15.29
N THR A 28 3.45 16.18 16.05
CA THR A 28 3.83 14.77 15.86
C THR A 28 2.63 13.82 16.02
N ASP A 29 1.72 14.15 16.95
CA ASP A 29 0.55 13.33 17.22
C ASP A 29 -0.55 13.54 16.17
N ARG A 30 -0.70 14.74 15.59
CA ARG A 30 -1.55 14.95 14.39
C ARG A 30 -1.10 14.08 13.22
N PHE A 31 0.22 14.04 12.94
CA PHE A 31 0.78 13.13 11.93
C PHE A 31 0.45 11.66 12.25
N ARG A 32 0.68 11.21 13.50
CA ARG A 32 0.37 9.83 13.92
C ARG A 32 -1.12 9.51 13.83
N ARG A 33 -1.99 10.49 14.10
CA ARG A 33 -3.45 10.37 14.01
C ARG A 33 -3.87 10.10 12.58
N SER A 34 -3.41 10.91 11.61
CA SER A 34 -3.72 10.71 10.18
C SER A 34 -3.18 9.38 9.66
N VAL A 35 -1.94 8.99 10.01
CA VAL A 35 -1.41 7.66 9.64
C VAL A 35 -2.24 6.54 10.26
N GLY A 36 -2.63 6.67 11.53
CA GLY A 36 -3.44 5.67 12.22
C GLY A 36 -4.84 5.51 11.64
N GLN A 37 -5.53 6.62 11.34
CA GLN A 37 -6.84 6.62 10.69
C GLN A 37 -6.77 6.00 9.30
N SER A 38 -5.77 6.38 8.50
CA SER A 38 -5.51 5.76 7.20
C SER A 38 -5.29 4.24 7.33
N TRP A 39 -4.56 3.78 8.36
CA TRP A 39 -4.42 2.33 8.60
C TRP A 39 -5.73 1.62 8.90
N VAL A 40 -6.62 2.24 9.67
CA VAL A 40 -7.95 1.67 9.94
C VAL A 40 -8.71 1.50 8.63
N HIS A 41 -8.80 2.55 7.81
CA HIS A 41 -9.47 2.49 6.50
C HIS A 41 -8.85 1.42 5.58
N LEU A 42 -7.51 1.32 5.52
CA LEU A 42 -6.85 0.26 4.74
C LEU A 42 -7.20 -1.16 5.24
N TYR A 43 -7.33 -1.34 6.55
CA TYR A 43 -7.76 -2.62 7.14
C TYR A 43 -9.22 -2.96 6.81
N GLU A 44 -10.07 -1.95 6.71
CA GLU A 44 -11.49 -2.08 6.36
C GLU A 44 -11.71 -2.18 4.83
N GLY A 45 -10.64 -2.05 4.02
CA GLY A 45 -10.71 -2.07 2.57
C GLY A 45 -11.17 -0.75 1.95
N GLU A 46 -11.20 0.33 2.72
CA GLU A 46 -11.64 1.67 2.32
C GLU A 46 -10.45 2.50 1.78
N PHE A 47 -9.89 2.09 0.66
CA PHE A 47 -8.64 2.69 0.13
C PHE A 47 -8.77 4.16 -0.27
N VAL A 48 -9.93 4.57 -0.78
CA VAL A 48 -10.20 5.97 -1.12
C VAL A 48 -10.19 6.81 0.16
N ALA A 49 -10.92 6.40 1.20
CA ALA A 49 -10.93 7.08 2.50
C ALA A 49 -9.53 7.14 3.12
N ALA A 50 -8.74 6.06 3.00
CA ALA A 50 -7.36 6.04 3.48
C ALA A 50 -6.47 7.10 2.78
N VAL A 51 -6.67 7.34 1.48
CA VAL A 51 -5.98 8.39 0.72
C VAL A 51 -6.49 9.77 1.10
N GLU A 52 -7.81 9.96 1.21
CA GLU A 52 -8.43 11.22 1.61
C GLU A 52 -7.93 11.71 2.98
N VAL A 53 -7.76 10.82 3.96
CA VAL A 53 -7.16 11.16 5.26
C VAL A 53 -5.73 11.70 5.11
N VAL A 54 -4.94 11.12 4.20
CA VAL A 54 -3.56 11.53 3.94
C VAL A 54 -3.53 12.87 3.19
N GLU A 55 -4.42 13.06 2.22
CA GLU A 55 -4.57 14.31 1.48
C GLU A 55 -5.00 15.45 2.37
N GLY A 56 -5.99 15.24 3.25
CA GLY A 56 -6.41 16.25 4.22
C GLY A 56 -5.26 16.69 5.15
N TRP A 57 -4.34 15.78 5.48
CA TRP A 57 -3.13 16.15 6.22
C TRP A 57 -2.15 16.97 5.36
N LEU A 58 -1.92 16.54 4.10
CA LEU A 58 -1.00 17.23 3.18
C LEU A 58 -1.48 18.64 2.81
N ASP A 59 -2.80 18.86 2.73
CA ASP A 59 -3.40 20.17 2.49
C ASP A 59 -3.26 21.11 3.70
N ALA A 60 -3.27 20.56 4.92
CA ALA A 60 -3.15 21.32 6.15
C ALA A 60 -1.70 21.61 6.57
N ALA A 61 -0.75 20.77 6.18
CA ALA A 61 0.67 20.90 6.54
C ALA A 61 1.46 21.63 5.44
N PRO A 62 2.31 22.61 5.79
CA PRO A 62 3.15 23.27 4.79
C PRO A 62 4.18 22.28 4.21
N PRO A 63 4.64 22.44 2.95
CA PRO A 63 5.68 21.57 2.37
C PRO A 63 7.00 21.55 3.14
N THR A 64 7.26 22.53 4.00
CA THR A 64 8.42 22.58 4.90
C THR A 64 8.26 21.70 6.15
N ASP A 65 7.12 21.04 6.33
CA ASP A 65 6.86 20.16 7.45
C ASP A 65 7.80 18.95 7.43
N PRO A 66 8.43 18.58 8.57
CA PRO A 66 9.35 17.45 8.61
C PRO A 66 8.72 16.11 8.22
N PHE A 67 7.38 15.98 8.31
CA PHE A 67 6.68 14.76 7.90
C PHE A 67 6.07 14.84 6.49
N TRP A 68 6.21 15.98 5.80
CA TRP A 68 5.52 16.19 4.51
C TRP A 68 5.91 15.17 3.45
N THR A 69 7.21 14.99 3.22
CA THR A 69 7.73 13.98 2.30
C THR A 69 7.34 12.57 2.72
N GLN A 70 7.25 12.29 4.02
CA GLN A 70 6.82 10.99 4.52
C GLN A 70 5.34 10.74 4.19
N MET A 71 4.47 11.73 4.37
CA MET A 71 3.05 11.63 4.03
C MET A 71 2.82 11.53 2.53
N LEU A 72 3.61 12.23 1.72
CA LEU A 72 3.54 12.11 0.27
C LEU A 72 3.91 10.69 -0.19
N ASN A 73 5.02 10.13 0.30
CA ASN A 73 5.39 8.73 0.06
C ASN A 73 4.30 7.75 0.54
N TYR A 74 3.67 8.05 1.66
CA TYR A 74 2.64 7.21 2.24
C TYR A 74 1.32 7.25 1.43
N ARG A 75 0.94 8.41 0.88
CA ARG A 75 -0.17 8.52 -0.08
C ARG A 75 0.07 7.66 -1.31
N ALA A 76 1.28 7.74 -1.85
CA ALA A 76 1.72 6.94 -2.97
C ALA A 76 1.57 5.44 -2.71
N ASP A 77 2.01 4.99 -1.53
CA ASP A 77 1.86 3.61 -1.08
C ASP A 77 0.39 3.19 -1.03
N CYS A 78 -0.48 3.98 -0.40
CA CYS A 78 -1.90 3.68 -0.27
C CYS A 78 -2.58 3.57 -1.64
N THR A 79 -2.32 4.55 -2.50
CA THR A 79 -2.85 4.63 -3.86
C THR A 79 -2.39 3.43 -4.70
N ALA A 80 -1.09 3.17 -4.71
CA ALA A 80 -0.48 2.04 -5.39
C ALA A 80 -1.10 0.72 -4.97
N MET A 81 -1.27 0.51 -3.67
CA MET A 81 -1.83 -0.73 -3.16
C MET A 81 -3.33 -0.87 -3.43
N GLY A 82 -4.10 0.21 -3.31
CA GLY A 82 -5.54 0.20 -3.61
C GLY A 82 -5.82 -0.14 -5.07
N LEU A 83 -5.02 0.44 -5.96
CA LEU A 83 -5.09 0.16 -7.40
C LEU A 83 -4.77 -1.31 -7.71
N VAL A 84 -3.67 -1.81 -7.17
CA VAL A 84 -3.22 -3.21 -7.37
C VAL A 84 -4.22 -4.22 -6.80
N ALA A 85 -4.82 -3.91 -5.66
CA ALA A 85 -5.79 -4.79 -5.01
C ALA A 85 -7.21 -4.68 -5.62
N GLY A 86 -7.43 -3.81 -6.61
CA GLY A 86 -8.72 -3.60 -7.27
C GLY A 86 -9.72 -2.78 -6.45
N HIS A 87 -9.27 -2.13 -5.37
CA HIS A 87 -10.11 -1.30 -4.50
C HIS A 87 -10.12 0.18 -4.89
N MET A 88 -9.27 0.57 -5.85
CA MET A 88 -9.23 1.93 -6.38
C MET A 88 -9.27 1.89 -7.90
N HIS A 89 -10.19 2.67 -8.47
CA HIS A 89 -10.33 2.75 -9.92
C HIS A 89 -9.08 3.39 -10.55
N PRO A 90 -8.59 2.89 -11.71
CA PRO A 90 -7.40 3.45 -12.37
C PRO A 90 -7.49 4.95 -12.65
N SER A 91 -8.67 5.49 -12.97
CA SER A 91 -8.86 6.93 -13.22
C SER A 91 -8.61 7.81 -11.99
N VAL A 92 -8.71 7.25 -10.78
CA VAL A 92 -8.40 7.95 -9.53
C VAL A 92 -6.92 7.78 -9.19
N ALA A 93 -6.42 6.56 -9.31
CA ALA A 93 -5.08 6.23 -8.84
C ALA A 93 -3.95 6.68 -9.78
N LEU A 94 -4.11 6.53 -11.09
CA LEU A 94 -3.04 6.80 -12.06
C LEU A 94 -2.60 8.28 -12.09
N PRO A 95 -3.50 9.28 -12.03
CA PRO A 95 -3.08 10.68 -11.95
C PRO A 95 -2.18 10.95 -10.74
N ILE A 96 -2.53 10.43 -9.58
CA ILE A 96 -1.76 10.56 -8.33
C ILE A 96 -0.38 9.90 -8.52
N LEU A 97 -0.35 8.64 -8.93
CA LEU A 97 0.90 7.88 -9.08
C LEU A 97 1.83 8.49 -10.14
N HIS A 98 1.30 9.01 -11.25
CA HIS A 98 2.11 9.67 -12.27
C HIS A 98 2.65 11.02 -11.81
N ALA A 99 1.85 11.83 -11.09
CA ALA A 99 2.33 13.09 -10.53
C ALA A 99 3.47 12.83 -9.53
N GLU A 100 3.30 11.81 -8.69
CA GLU A 100 4.28 11.40 -7.68
C GLU A 100 5.54 10.79 -8.30
N ALA A 101 5.41 9.99 -9.36
CA ALA A 101 6.56 9.43 -10.07
C ALA A 101 7.46 10.49 -10.72
N ARG A 102 6.90 11.67 -11.05
CA ARG A 102 7.63 12.81 -11.64
C ARG A 102 8.14 13.80 -10.60
N SER A 103 7.76 13.63 -9.34
CA SER A 103 8.13 14.55 -8.26
C SER A 103 9.60 14.35 -7.87
N GLU A 104 10.36 15.45 -7.83
CA GLU A 104 11.73 15.45 -7.29
C GLU A 104 11.75 15.24 -5.76
N LEU A 105 10.60 15.45 -5.10
CA LEU A 105 10.45 15.30 -3.65
C LEU A 105 10.23 13.83 -3.24
N ILE A 106 9.91 12.97 -4.19
CA ILE A 106 9.73 11.55 -3.97
C ILE A 106 10.91 10.85 -4.62
N GLU A 107 11.69 10.14 -3.81
CA GLU A 107 12.74 9.29 -4.35
C GLU A 107 12.09 8.08 -5.05
N CYS A 108 11.70 8.27 -6.31
CA CYS A 108 11.12 7.23 -7.15
C CYS A 108 12.24 6.31 -7.64
N THR A 109 12.78 5.52 -6.73
CA THR A 109 13.81 4.55 -7.06
C THR A 109 13.27 3.44 -7.95
N PRO A 110 14.14 2.72 -8.67
CA PRO A 110 13.80 1.47 -9.33
C PRO A 110 13.31 0.34 -8.42
N ASP A 111 13.09 0.55 -7.12
CA ASP A 111 12.36 -0.39 -6.25
C ASP A 111 11.17 0.28 -5.52
N SER A 112 10.76 1.47 -5.97
CA SER A 112 9.70 2.23 -5.33
C SER A 112 8.34 1.51 -5.43
N PRO A 113 7.46 1.71 -4.43
CA PRO A 113 6.08 1.23 -4.44
C PRO A 113 5.27 1.76 -5.64
N ILE A 114 5.51 3.02 -6.03
CA ILE A 114 4.88 3.68 -7.19
C ILE A 114 5.19 2.93 -8.47
N ALA A 115 6.48 2.72 -8.76
CA ALA A 115 6.86 2.10 -10.02
C ALA A 115 6.50 0.59 -10.06
N PHE A 116 6.41 -0.07 -8.91
CA PHE A 116 5.77 -1.39 -8.84
C PHE A 116 4.29 -1.34 -9.25
N ALA A 117 3.50 -0.40 -8.73
CA ALA A 117 2.10 -0.29 -9.09
C ALA A 117 1.89 0.10 -10.55
N LEU A 118 2.68 1.03 -11.09
CA LEU A 118 2.66 1.36 -12.51
C LEU A 118 2.94 0.13 -13.39
N ASP A 119 3.96 -0.67 -13.04
CA ASP A 119 4.23 -1.92 -13.76
C ASP A 119 3.06 -2.90 -13.69
N VAL A 120 2.37 -3.03 -12.54
CA VAL A 120 1.18 -3.89 -12.42
C VAL A 120 0.04 -3.39 -13.31
N CYS A 121 -0.24 -2.08 -13.30
CA CYS A 121 -1.36 -1.49 -14.03
C CYS A 121 -1.17 -1.50 -15.54
N GLU A 122 0.07 -1.34 -15.99
CA GLU A 122 0.44 -1.43 -17.40
C GLU A 122 0.59 -2.88 -17.87
N GLY A 123 0.19 -3.86 -17.04
CA GLY A 123 0.26 -5.30 -17.36
C GLY A 123 1.68 -5.86 -17.43
N ARG A 124 2.69 -5.10 -17.00
CA ARG A 124 4.11 -5.49 -16.97
C ARG A 124 4.43 -6.36 -15.75
N ILE A 125 3.63 -7.40 -15.51
CA ILE A 125 3.74 -8.29 -14.35
C ILE A 125 5.16 -8.90 -14.18
N PRO A 126 5.86 -9.32 -15.26
CA PRO A 126 7.25 -9.80 -15.12
C PRO A 126 8.22 -8.74 -14.57
N GLN A 127 8.03 -7.47 -14.93
CA GLN A 127 8.87 -6.36 -14.46
C GLN A 127 8.56 -6.05 -12.98
N ALA A 128 7.28 -5.97 -12.63
CA ALA A 128 6.83 -5.81 -11.24
C ALA A 128 7.37 -6.93 -10.33
N LEU A 129 7.32 -8.19 -10.80
CA LEU A 129 7.85 -9.35 -10.07
C LEU A 129 9.38 -9.28 -9.90
N ALA A 130 10.12 -8.92 -10.95
CA ALA A 130 11.57 -8.74 -10.88
C ALA A 130 11.94 -7.66 -9.83
N ARG A 131 11.20 -6.55 -9.81
CA ARG A 131 11.36 -5.45 -8.86
C ARG A 131 11.09 -5.89 -7.43
N ALA A 132 9.99 -6.62 -7.19
CA ALA A 132 9.67 -7.16 -5.87
C ALA A 132 10.74 -8.15 -5.37
N ARG A 133 11.25 -9.03 -6.25
CA ARG A 133 12.34 -9.96 -5.94
C ARG A 133 13.66 -9.23 -5.65
N ARG A 134 13.99 -8.19 -6.40
CA ARG A 134 15.17 -7.35 -6.15
C ARG A 134 15.07 -6.67 -4.79
N ARG A 135 13.93 -6.05 -4.46
CA ARG A 135 13.69 -5.44 -3.14
C ARG A 135 13.85 -6.45 -2.01
N ARG A 136 13.32 -7.67 -2.16
CA ARG A 136 13.51 -8.75 -1.19
C ARG A 136 15.00 -9.05 -0.94
N ARG A 137 15.81 -9.14 -2.01
CA ARG A 137 17.25 -9.40 -1.90
C ARG A 137 17.99 -8.28 -1.18
N LEU A 138 17.70 -7.03 -1.52
CA LEU A 138 18.33 -5.84 -0.93
C LEU A 138 17.95 -5.62 0.53
N SER A 139 16.83 -6.18 0.99
CA SER A 139 16.28 -5.92 2.32
C SER A 139 16.17 -7.17 3.20
N PHE A 140 16.98 -8.21 2.92
CA PHE A 140 16.92 -9.49 3.64
C PHE A 140 17.11 -9.34 5.16
N HIS A 141 17.86 -8.34 5.61
CA HIS A 141 18.11 -8.10 7.03
C HIS A 141 16.98 -7.36 7.75
N ASN A 142 16.00 -6.81 7.04
CA ASN A 142 14.86 -6.13 7.64
C ASN A 142 13.57 -6.95 7.41
N PRO A 143 13.04 -7.61 8.46
CA PRO A 143 11.90 -8.51 8.31
C PRO A 143 10.63 -7.81 7.80
N VAL A 144 10.41 -6.54 8.16
CA VAL A 144 9.26 -5.76 7.69
C VAL A 144 9.38 -5.44 6.20
N VAL A 145 10.56 -5.03 5.75
CA VAL A 145 10.77 -4.72 4.33
C VAL A 145 10.76 -6.00 3.49
N ALA A 146 11.33 -7.09 3.99
CA ALA A 146 11.24 -8.41 3.38
C ALA A 146 9.78 -8.87 3.28
N ALA A 147 8.97 -8.70 4.32
CA ALA A 147 7.54 -9.01 4.30
C ALA A 147 6.78 -8.16 3.26
N LYS A 148 7.02 -6.84 3.18
CA LYS A 148 6.46 -5.98 2.13
C LYS A 148 6.85 -6.42 0.72
N ALA A 149 8.07 -6.91 0.53
CA ALA A 149 8.49 -7.44 -0.75
C ALA A 149 7.78 -8.76 -1.08
N GLN A 150 7.53 -9.62 -0.08
CA GLN A 150 6.77 -10.86 -0.24
C GLN A 150 5.31 -10.62 -0.59
N THR A 151 4.64 -9.63 0.01
CA THR A 151 3.27 -9.30 -0.37
C THR A 151 3.17 -8.84 -1.84
N ARG A 152 4.16 -8.10 -2.33
CA ARG A 152 4.26 -7.73 -3.76
C ARG A 152 4.52 -8.93 -4.67
N ILE A 153 5.38 -9.85 -4.25
CA ILE A 153 5.61 -11.11 -4.98
C ILE A 153 4.29 -11.88 -5.07
N ALA A 154 3.56 -12.01 -3.97
CA ALA A 154 2.28 -12.71 -3.94
C ALA A 154 1.26 -12.12 -4.91
N VAL A 155 1.12 -10.79 -4.93
CA VAL A 155 0.28 -10.09 -5.90
C VAL A 155 0.67 -10.45 -7.34
N CYS A 156 1.95 -10.37 -7.71
CA CYS A 156 2.38 -10.68 -9.06
C CYS A 156 2.12 -12.14 -9.45
N LEU A 157 2.32 -13.08 -8.52
CA LEU A 157 2.04 -14.50 -8.74
C LEU A 157 0.54 -14.72 -8.95
N ALA A 158 -0.30 -14.09 -8.12
CA ALA A 158 -1.75 -14.14 -8.26
C ALA A 158 -2.18 -13.62 -9.64
N LEU A 159 -1.73 -12.43 -10.04
CA LEU A 159 -2.03 -11.82 -11.35
C LEU A 159 -1.48 -12.64 -12.54
N SER A 160 -0.48 -13.48 -12.32
CA SER A 160 0.06 -14.42 -13.33
C SER A 160 -0.66 -15.77 -13.35
N GLY A 161 -1.65 -15.98 -12.47
CA GLY A 161 -2.38 -17.25 -12.33
C GLY A 161 -1.75 -18.28 -11.39
N ASP A 162 -0.59 -17.98 -10.78
CA ASP A 162 0.07 -18.86 -9.80
C ASP A 162 -0.48 -18.60 -8.39
N LEU A 163 -1.74 -19.03 -8.16
CA LEU A 163 -2.41 -18.87 -6.87
C LEU A 163 -1.70 -19.64 -5.74
N PRO A 164 -1.24 -20.89 -5.91
CA PRO A 164 -0.48 -21.59 -4.86
C PRO A 164 0.81 -20.84 -4.48
N GLY A 165 1.58 -20.37 -5.47
CA GLY A 165 2.78 -19.58 -5.20
C GLY A 165 2.48 -18.25 -4.51
N ALA A 166 1.35 -17.63 -4.81
CA ALA A 166 0.89 -16.42 -4.13
C ALA A 166 0.57 -16.67 -2.64
N GLU A 167 -0.11 -17.77 -2.31
CA GLU A 167 -0.39 -18.17 -0.93
C GLU A 167 0.90 -18.43 -0.15
N GLU A 168 1.85 -19.17 -0.72
CA GLU A 168 3.15 -19.44 -0.10
C GLU A 168 3.91 -18.14 0.21
N ALA A 169 3.88 -17.18 -0.72
CA ALA A 169 4.50 -15.87 -0.53
C ALA A 169 3.82 -15.07 0.59
N LEU A 170 2.49 -15.12 0.71
CA LEU A 170 1.74 -14.46 1.79
C LEU A 170 1.97 -15.09 3.15
N ASP A 171 2.09 -16.41 3.21
CA ASP A 171 2.40 -17.12 4.44
C ASP A 171 3.82 -16.77 4.91
N LEU A 172 4.77 -16.66 3.98
CA LEU A 172 6.11 -16.17 4.30
C LEU A 172 6.09 -14.70 4.77
N ALA A 173 5.31 -13.83 4.12
CA ALA A 173 5.15 -12.45 4.58
C ALA A 173 4.60 -12.38 6.02
N THR A 174 3.61 -13.24 6.32
CA THR A 174 2.98 -13.35 7.64
C THR A 174 3.97 -13.82 8.70
N ARG A 175 4.81 -14.81 8.40
CA ARG A 175 5.87 -15.27 9.31
C ARG A 175 6.92 -14.19 9.56
N LEU A 176 7.29 -13.42 8.54
CA LEU A 176 8.30 -12.37 8.65
C LEU A 176 7.80 -11.15 9.45
N SER A 177 6.56 -10.75 9.26
CA SER A 177 5.97 -9.59 9.95
C SER A 177 4.48 -9.82 10.21
N PRO A 178 4.13 -10.53 11.29
CA PRO A 178 2.75 -10.64 11.73
C PRO A 178 2.15 -9.23 11.91
N GLY A 179 0.97 -8.98 11.33
CA GLY A 179 0.32 -7.68 11.43
C GLY A 179 0.79 -6.61 10.43
N LEU A 180 1.55 -6.99 9.41
CA LEU A 180 1.83 -6.08 8.30
C LEU A 180 0.52 -5.82 7.52
N ILE A 181 0.10 -4.56 7.47
CA ILE A 181 -1.11 -4.06 6.78
C ILE A 181 -1.19 -4.56 5.33
N ALA A 182 -0.07 -4.65 4.62
CA ALA A 182 -0.04 -5.11 3.24
C ALA A 182 -0.44 -6.60 3.06
N ILE A 183 -0.46 -7.41 4.13
CA ILE A 183 -0.83 -8.84 4.06
C ILE A 183 -2.33 -9.03 3.79
N PRO A 184 -3.26 -8.54 4.63
CA PRO A 184 -4.69 -8.68 4.36
C PRO A 184 -5.07 -8.09 3.00
N MET A 185 -4.40 -7.02 2.58
CA MET A 185 -4.60 -6.39 1.27
C MET A 185 -4.20 -7.31 0.11
N ALA A 186 -3.01 -7.92 0.17
CA ALA A 186 -2.58 -8.88 -0.85
C ALA A 186 -3.44 -10.16 -0.84
N ARG A 187 -3.97 -10.57 0.32
CA ARG A 187 -4.97 -11.66 0.41
C ARG A 187 -6.29 -11.29 -0.28
N SER A 188 -6.74 -10.05 -0.13
CA SER A 188 -7.92 -9.55 -0.85
C SER A 188 -7.71 -9.57 -2.38
N CYS A 189 -6.55 -9.10 -2.86
CA CYS A 189 -6.17 -9.19 -4.26
C CYS A 189 -6.21 -10.65 -4.78
N LEU A 190 -5.61 -11.58 -4.04
CA LEU A 190 -5.64 -13.00 -4.37
C LEU A 190 -7.07 -13.55 -4.47
N ALA A 191 -7.95 -13.20 -3.52
CA ALA A 191 -9.35 -13.63 -3.52
C ALA A 191 -10.13 -13.10 -4.72
N THR A 192 -9.91 -11.83 -5.10
CA THR A 192 -10.51 -11.23 -6.30
C THR A 192 -10.07 -11.98 -7.56
N VAL A 193 -8.78 -12.24 -7.71
CA VAL A 193 -8.26 -12.98 -8.88
C VAL A 193 -8.78 -14.42 -8.91
N ALA A 194 -8.80 -15.11 -7.76
CA ALA A 194 -9.26 -16.50 -7.66
C ALA A 194 -10.75 -16.67 -8.00
N THR A 195 -11.57 -15.65 -7.74
CA THR A 195 -13.01 -15.67 -8.07
C THR A 195 -13.31 -15.25 -9.52
N GLY A 196 -12.29 -14.86 -10.29
CA GLY A 196 -12.47 -14.36 -11.65
C GLY A 196 -13.22 -13.03 -11.73
N SER A 197 -13.43 -12.34 -10.59
CA SER A 197 -13.81 -10.93 -10.61
C SER A 197 -12.65 -10.19 -11.27
N SER A 198 -12.93 -9.60 -12.43
CA SER A 198 -11.94 -9.02 -13.34
C SER A 198 -10.86 -8.26 -12.58
N ALA A 199 -9.59 -8.61 -12.86
CA ALA A 199 -8.44 -7.78 -12.56
C ALA A 199 -8.73 -6.31 -12.94
N PRO A 200 -8.11 -5.31 -12.27
CA PRO A 200 -8.32 -3.91 -12.60
C PRO A 200 -8.22 -3.74 -14.13
N PRO A 201 -9.20 -3.08 -14.77
CA PRO A 201 -9.20 -2.95 -16.22
C PRO A 201 -7.86 -2.35 -16.63
N ALA A 202 -7.16 -3.02 -17.56
CA ALA A 202 -6.00 -2.44 -18.18
C ALA A 202 -6.39 -1.03 -18.62
N ALA A 203 -5.64 -0.01 -18.18
CA ALA A 203 -5.91 1.35 -18.61
C ALA A 203 -5.86 1.35 -20.13
N ASP A 204 -6.98 1.62 -20.77
CA ASP A 204 -7.06 1.68 -22.21
C ASP A 204 -6.12 2.82 -22.65
N PRO A 205 -5.01 2.53 -23.36
CA PRO A 205 -4.04 3.55 -23.73
C PRO A 205 -4.59 4.52 -24.79
N THR A 206 -5.89 4.43 -25.12
CA THR A 206 -6.55 5.19 -26.19
C THR A 206 -7.78 6.02 -25.76
N GLY A 207 -8.06 6.20 -24.46
CA GLY A 207 -9.08 7.16 -23.99
C GLY A 207 -8.62 8.62 -24.06
N PRO A 208 -9.51 9.58 -24.40
CA PRO A 208 -9.24 10.81 -25.17
C PRO A 208 -8.22 11.80 -24.60
#